data_AF-A0AAU4TA29-F1
#
_entry.id   AF-A0AAU4TA29-F1
#
_cell.length_a   1.000
_cell.length_b   1.000
_cell.length_c   1.000
_cell.angle_alpha   90.00
_cell.angle_beta   90.00
_cell.angle_gamma   90.00
#
_symmetry.space_group_name_H-M   'P 1'
#
loop_
_entity.id
_entity.type
_entity.pdbx_description
1 polymer ?
#
loop_
_entity_poly.entity_id
_entity_poly.type
_entity_poly.pdbx_seq_one_letter_code
_entity_poly.pdbx_strand_id
1 'polypeptide(L)' 'MHLMRIGAPGAEKPVARIDDETYVDLAPPGVGMGLTPPVYLQPGDVIELGIDRLGSRRQHALGPR' A
#
# COMPACT_ATOMS: atom_id res chain seq x y z
N MET A 1 3.17 6.26 -21.33
CA MET A 1 2.93 5.79 -19.95
C MET A 1 3.02 4.28 -19.92
N HIS A 2 3.90 3.70 -19.10
CA HIS A 2 4.04 2.25 -18.96
C HIS A 2 3.90 1.84 -17.50
N LEU A 3 3.11 0.80 -17.22
CA LEU A 3 3.03 0.21 -15.89
C LEU A 3 4.26 -0.67 -15.65
N MET A 4 4.93 -0.47 -14.52
CA MET A 4 6.16 -1.17 -14.17
C MET A 4 6.18 -1.50 -12.67
N ARG A 5 7.15 -2.32 -12.25
CA ARG A 5 7.44 -2.58 -10.84
C ARG A 5 8.88 -2.17 -10.54
N ILE A 6 9.11 -1.44 -9.44
CA ILE A 6 10.45 -0.97 -9.04
C ILE A 6 10.70 -1.34 -7.57
N GLY A 7 11.89 -1.87 -7.27
CA GLY A 7 12.32 -2.22 -5.91
C GLY A 7 13.16 -3.49 -5.89
N ALA A 8 13.54 -3.93 -4.68
CA ALA A 8 14.19 -5.23 -4.48
C ALA A 8 13.21 -6.38 -4.76
N PRO A 9 13.68 -7.57 -5.18
CA PRO A 9 12.84 -8.74 -5.38
C PRO A 9 11.94 -9.04 -4.17
N GLY A 10 10.62 -9.06 -4.38
CA GLY A 10 9.61 -9.29 -3.33
C GLY A 10 9.18 -8.03 -2.56
N ALA A 11 9.77 -6.86 -2.85
CA ALA A 11 9.40 -5.57 -2.29
C ALA A 11 9.11 -4.53 -3.39
N GLU A 12 8.82 -4.97 -4.61
CA GLU A 12 8.65 -4.09 -5.76
C GLU A 12 7.30 -3.37 -5.71
N LYS A 13 7.34 -2.05 -5.83
CA LYS A 13 6.18 -1.16 -5.84
C LYS A 13 5.60 -1.02 -7.25
N PRO A 14 4.28 -0.96 -7.40
CA PRO A 14 3.66 -0.63 -8.68
C PRO A 14 3.90 0.86 -8.99
N VAL A 15 4.47 1.14 -10.17
CA VAL A 15 4.72 2.51 -10.62
C VAL A 15 4.21 2.73 -12.03
N ALA A 16 3.79 3.95 -12.34
CA ALA A 16 3.59 4.41 -13.70
C ALA A 16 4.80 5.23 -14.15
N ARG A 17 5.47 4.78 -15.21
CA ARG A 17 6.50 5.58 -15.89
C ARG A 17 5.83 6.64 -16.76
N ILE A 18 6.10 7.92 -16.50
CA ILE A 18 5.52 9.05 -17.22
C ILE A 18 6.44 9.47 -18.38
N ASP A 19 7.75 9.44 -18.18
CA ASP A 19 8.80 9.65 -19.20
C ASP A 19 10.04 8.80 -18.87
N ASP A 20 11.17 9.01 -19.54
CA ASP A 20 12.34 8.15 -19.36
C ASP A 20 12.99 8.25 -17.98
N GLU A 21 12.78 9.36 -17.26
CA GLU A 21 13.39 9.63 -15.94
C GLU A 21 12.36 9.66 -14.80
N THR A 22 11.07 9.85 -15.11
CA THR A 22 10.01 10.10 -14.12
C THR A 22 9.07 8.92 -13.95
N TYR A 23 8.86 8.54 -12.68
CA TYR A 23 7.94 7.49 -12.26
C TYR A 23 7.06 7.98 -11.12
N VAL A 24 5.80 7.53 -11.09
CA VAL A 24 4.84 7.82 -10.02
C VAL A 24 4.45 6.53 -9.32
N ASP A 25 4.57 6.51 -7.99
CA ASP A 25 4.07 5.43 -7.13
C ASP A 25 2.53 5.41 -7.22
N LEU A 26 1.99 4.23 -7.52
CA LEU A 26 0.55 4.03 -7.68
C LEU A 26 -0.13 3.59 -6.38
N ALA A 27 0.62 3.40 -5.29
CA ALA A 27 0.04 3.10 -4.00
C ALA A 27 -0.76 4.31 -3.46
N PRO A 28 -1.96 4.08 -2.88
CA PRO A 28 -2.71 5.16 -2.24
C PRO A 28 -1.86 5.88 -1.20
N PRO A 29 -1.98 7.22 -1.07
CA PRO A 29 -1.27 7.96 -0.04
C PRO A 29 -1.67 7.42 1.34
N GLY A 30 -0.68 7.27 2.23
CA GLY A 30 -0.89 6.81 3.59
C GLY A 30 -0.85 5.29 3.79
N VAL A 31 -0.55 4.48 2.76
CA VAL A 31 -0.20 3.07 3.00
C VAL A 31 1.11 3.00 3.80
N GLY A 32 1.16 2.11 4.80
CA GLY A 32 2.29 2.03 5.72
C GLY A 32 3.65 1.75 5.05
N MET A 33 3.66 1.05 3.91
CA MET A 33 4.88 0.80 3.10
C MET A 33 5.49 2.09 2.49
N GLY A 34 4.68 3.14 2.33
CA GLY A 34 5.13 4.44 1.79
C GLY A 34 5.65 5.41 2.85
N LEU A 35 5.52 5.07 4.14
CA LEU A 35 5.97 5.91 5.25
C LEU A 35 7.49 5.75 5.49
N THR A 36 8.10 6.77 6.09
CA THR A 36 9.51 6.75 6.49
C THR A 36 9.60 7.05 8.00
N PRO A 37 9.85 6.05 8.86
CA PRO A 37 10.07 4.63 8.55
C PRO A 37 8.78 3.90 8.11
N PRO A 38 8.90 2.78 7.37
CA PRO A 38 7.74 1.98 6.98
C PRO A 38 7.00 1.41 8.20
N VAL A 39 5.67 1.35 8.13
CA VAL A 39 4.81 0.81 9.18
C VAL A 39 4.03 -0.38 8.64
N TYR A 40 4.01 -1.48 9.38
CA TYR A 40 3.29 -2.71 9.02
C TYR A 40 2.34 -3.13 10.14
N LEU A 41 1.23 -3.78 9.76
CA LEU A 41 0.27 -4.33 10.70
C LEU A 41 0.92 -5.35 11.63
N GLN A 42 0.56 -5.28 12.90
CA GLN A 42 0.92 -6.23 13.95
C GLN A 42 -0.29 -7.10 14.33
N PRO A 43 -0.07 -8.31 14.85
CA PRO A 43 -1.16 -9.12 15.40
C PRO A 43 -1.93 -8.35 16.49
N GLY A 44 -3.26 -8.31 16.35
CA GLY A 44 -4.14 -7.57 17.26
C GLY A 44 -4.56 -6.19 16.74
N ASP A 45 -3.90 -5.66 15.71
CA ASP A 45 -4.30 -4.39 15.10
C ASP A 45 -5.72 -4.45 14.53
N VAL A 46 -6.42 -3.32 14.56
CA VAL A 46 -7.76 -3.16 14.03
C VAL A 46 -7.73 -2.25 12.81
N ILE A 47 -8.21 -2.75 11.67
CA ILE A 47 -8.36 -1.99 10.44
C ILE A 47 -9.84 -1.64 10.25
N GLU A 48 -10.12 -0.35 10.03
CA GLU A 48 -11.44 0.12 9.61
C GLU A 48 -11.34 0.74 8.22
N LEU A 49 -12.17 0.26 7.29
CA LEU A 49 -12.27 0.76 5.93
C LEU A 49 -13.69 1.25 5.68
N GLY A 50 -13.84 2.46 5.14
CA GLY A 50 -15.13 3.05 4.80
C GLY A 50 -15.17 3.50 3.34
N ILE A 51 -16.34 3.36 2.72
CA ILE A 51 -16.65 3.98 1.42
C ILE A 51 -17.94 4.77 1.61
N ASP A 52 -17.88 6.05 1.21
CA ASP A 52 -19.03 6.94 1.32
C ASP A 52 -20.27 6.33 0.67
N ARG A 53 -21.38 6.32 1.43
CA ARG A 53 -22.70 5.76 1.06
C ARG A 53 -22.74 4.24 0.85
N LEU A 54 -21.64 3.51 1.03
CA LEU A 54 -21.61 2.04 1.01
C LEU A 54 -21.45 1.45 2.42
N GLY A 55 -20.86 2.21 3.34
CA GLY A 55 -20.70 1.86 4.76
C GLY A 55 -19.24 1.66 5.16
N SER A 56 -19.03 1.07 6.32
CA SER A 56 -17.70 0.74 6.84
C SER A 56 -17.59 -0.72 7.29
N ARG A 57 -16.36 -1.22 7.31
CA ARG A 57 -16.02 -2.57 7.75
C ARG A 57 -14.81 -2.52 8.68
N ARG A 58 -14.90 -3.25 9.79
CA ARG A 58 -13.82 -3.44 10.76
C ARG A 58 -13.27 -4.86 10.70
N GLN A 59 -11.95 -5.01 10.78
CA GLN A 59 -11.24 -6.29 10.71
C GLN A 59 -10.09 -6.31 11.71
N HIS A 60 -9.83 -7.47 12.31
CA HIS A 60 -8.68 -7.69 13.18
C HIS A 60 -7.55 -8.37 12.40
N ALA A 61 -6.34 -7.83 12.51
CA ALA A 61 -5.14 -8.48 12.01
C ALA A 61 -4.79 -9.67 12.90
N LEU A 62 -4.73 -10.86 12.30
CA LEU A 62 -4.29 -12.07 12.97
C LEU A 62 -2.83 -12.34 12.59
N GLY A 63 -2.04 -12.82 13.55
CA GLY A 63 -0.69 -13.31 13.27
C GLY A 63 -0.70 -14.56 12.37
N PRO A 64 0.45 -14.92 11.80
CA PRO A 64 0.59 -16.17 11.06
C PRO A 64 0.19 -17.37 11.93
N ARG A 65 -0.46 -18.36 11.30
CA ARG A 65 -0.77 -19.65 11.92
C ARG A 65 0.36 -20.64 11.67
#